data_AF-A0A7J6MLP8-F1
#
_entry.id   AF-A0A7J6MLP8-F1
#
_cell.length_a   1.000
_cell.length_b   1.000
_cell.length_c   1.000
_cell.angle_alpha   90.00
_cell.angle_beta   90.00
_cell.angle_gamma   90.00
#
_symmetry.space_group_name_H-M   'P 1'
#
loop_
_entity.id
_entity.type
_entity.pdbx_description
1 polymer ?
#
loop_
_entity_poly.entity_id
_entity_poly.type
_entity_poly.pdbx_seq_one_letter_code
_entity_poly.pdbx_strand_id
1 'polypeptide(L)'
;MSVAGTSEKSMDPEAGYSSEPLSLLFGSACCRAPAQDYVPQVWLCFSTFCYLTLIATAVHICPDWTFDQYFQYGGRFAAWLFEHVPKAMVSLAIMFVFYILYRMRAQLGAALGLEEPSACEWFTVIGGDPLEWLPRELSGLLQSIERPSHDAVRQDLGSGTERTQLPSIVKSNDLFCEIRFGSNEIMRTRTYNNIGSRCSLRSALQLNVDTSHKGSSLVILVKSHTGAMSPELCRLSLSQREVIDLESNCLAYCDTTEPALYASQITGTAGFKWADSFFEEYHMIPRGRIWLRLSPIQDAGVKGYDFDDAELTVDEKLVSAAC
;
A
#
# COMPACT_ATOMS: atom_id res chain seq x y z
N MET A 1 40.32 67.78 6.01
CA MET A 1 39.61 69.02 6.37
C MET A 1 38.87 69.52 5.13
N SER A 2 37.56 69.26 5.08
CA SER A 2 36.55 69.61 4.06
C SER A 2 35.35 68.71 4.38
N VAL A 3 34.05 69.03 4.35
CA VAL A 3 33.24 70.25 4.13
C VAL A 3 31.86 69.90 4.75
N ALA A 4 31.11 70.95 5.10
CA ALA A 4 29.74 70.98 5.61
C ALA A 4 28.68 70.30 4.73
N GLY A 5 27.49 70.04 5.31
CA GLY A 5 26.28 69.70 4.55
C GLY A 5 25.09 69.26 5.42
N THR A 6 24.36 70.21 6.00
CA THR A 6 23.03 70.06 6.60
C THR A 6 21.91 70.22 5.57
N SER A 7 20.78 69.53 5.75
CA SER A 7 19.38 69.97 5.49
C SER A 7 18.46 68.73 5.38
N GLU A 8 17.52 68.52 6.33
CA GLU A 8 16.06 68.78 6.19
C GLU A 8 15.48 68.29 4.85
N LYS A 9 14.38 67.50 4.80
CA LYS A 9 13.07 67.83 5.36
C LYS A 9 12.09 66.65 5.18
N SER A 10 11.14 66.52 6.10
CA SER A 10 10.00 65.59 6.08
C SER A 10 8.99 65.89 4.96
N MET A 11 8.37 64.84 4.41
CA MET A 11 7.00 64.90 3.87
C MET A 11 6.47 63.48 3.57
N ASP A 12 5.59 62.97 4.42
CA ASP A 12 4.48 62.11 3.98
C ASP A 12 3.42 63.04 3.37
N PRO A 13 2.70 62.65 2.30
CA PRO A 13 1.42 61.98 2.54
C PRO A 13 0.92 61.01 1.45
N GLU A 14 -0.06 60.20 1.89
CA GLU A 14 -1.23 59.73 1.15
C GLU A 14 -1.13 58.64 0.06
N ALA A 15 -1.72 57.50 0.42
CA ALA A 15 -2.86 56.85 -0.21
C ALA A 15 -2.79 56.52 -1.71
N GLY A 16 -2.86 55.22 -2.01
CA GLY A 16 -3.28 54.78 -3.35
C GLY A 16 -3.14 53.28 -3.62
N TYR A 17 -4.24 52.56 -3.40
CA TYR A 17 -4.58 51.28 -4.04
C TYR A 17 -3.71 50.03 -3.76
N SER A 18 -4.05 49.34 -2.68
CA SER A 18 -3.86 47.88 -2.59
C SER A 18 -4.88 47.18 -3.51
N SER A 19 -4.44 46.76 -4.69
CA SER A 19 -5.19 45.81 -5.51
C SER A 19 -5.11 44.43 -4.86
N GLU A 20 -6.01 44.15 -3.93
CA GLU A 20 -6.29 42.77 -3.51
C GLU A 20 -6.93 42.02 -4.70
N PRO A 21 -6.37 40.87 -5.14
CA PRO A 21 -7.03 40.05 -6.12
C PRO A 21 -8.29 39.41 -5.50
N LEU A 22 -9.44 39.87 -6.00
CA LEU A 22 -10.78 39.27 -5.88
C LEU A 22 -10.81 37.85 -6.49
N SER A 23 -10.14 36.88 -5.87
CA SER A 23 -10.17 35.46 -6.27
C SER A 23 -10.78 34.52 -5.23
N LEU A 24 -11.37 35.05 -4.15
CA LEU A 24 -11.96 34.26 -3.05
C LEU A 24 -13.50 34.15 -3.06
N LEU A 25 -14.17 34.40 -4.19
CA LEU A 25 -15.64 34.31 -4.29
C LEU A 25 -16.16 33.59 -5.54
N PHE A 26 -15.45 32.57 -6.02
CA PHE A 26 -16.08 31.51 -6.78
C PHE A 26 -15.99 30.22 -5.97
N GLY A 27 -17.11 29.91 -5.33
CA GLY A 27 -17.27 28.75 -4.49
C GLY A 27 -16.80 27.48 -5.19
N SER A 28 -16.00 26.72 -4.46
CA SER A 28 -15.86 25.28 -4.67
C SER A 28 -17.21 24.63 -4.39
N ALA A 29 -18.15 24.80 -5.31
CA ALA A 29 -19.27 23.90 -5.49
C ALA A 29 -18.68 22.55 -5.91
N CYS A 30 -18.30 21.78 -4.89
CA CYS A 30 -18.72 20.40 -4.73
C CYS A 30 -19.04 19.68 -6.06
N CYS A 31 -18.01 19.39 -6.85
CA CYS A 31 -18.08 18.35 -7.89
C CYS A 31 -18.11 16.98 -7.20
N ARG A 32 -19.14 16.73 -6.39
CA ARG A 32 -19.50 15.38 -5.95
C ARG A 32 -20.33 14.80 -7.09
N ALA A 33 -19.63 14.14 -8.02
CA ALA A 33 -20.27 13.45 -9.13
C ALA A 33 -21.35 12.50 -8.59
N PRO A 34 -22.63 12.63 -8.98
CA PRO A 34 -23.68 11.68 -8.64
C PRO A 34 -23.56 10.46 -9.57
N ALA A 35 -22.52 9.66 -9.39
CA ALA A 35 -22.27 8.48 -10.22
C ALA A 35 -22.86 7.19 -9.64
N GLN A 36 -23.56 7.23 -8.50
CA GLN A 36 -23.83 6.01 -7.72
C GLN A 36 -25.31 5.58 -7.63
N ASP A 37 -26.25 6.30 -8.26
CA ASP A 37 -27.68 5.99 -8.12
C ASP A 37 -28.33 5.28 -9.34
N TYR A 38 -27.59 5.04 -10.44
CA TYR A 38 -28.16 4.42 -11.65
C TYR A 38 -28.05 2.89 -11.71
N VAL A 39 -27.16 2.27 -10.93
CA VAL A 39 -26.97 0.81 -10.89
C VAL A 39 -28.21 0.04 -10.42
N PRO A 40 -28.98 0.46 -9.40
CA PRO A 40 -30.11 -0.34 -8.92
C PRO A 40 -31.29 -0.40 -9.90
N GLN A 41 -31.52 0.63 -10.72
CA GLN A 41 -32.65 0.66 -11.67
C GLN A 41 -32.42 -0.27 -12.86
N VAL A 42 -31.21 -0.30 -13.43
CA VAL A 42 -30.87 -1.19 -14.55
C VAL A 42 -30.95 -2.66 -14.11
N TRP A 43 -30.47 -2.98 -12.89
CA TRP A 43 -30.54 -4.32 -12.35
C TRP A 43 -31.98 -4.79 -12.10
N LEU A 44 -32.85 -3.91 -11.57
CA LEU A 44 -34.27 -4.23 -11.36
C LEU A 44 -35.00 -4.51 -12.69
N CYS A 45 -34.78 -3.68 -13.71
CA CYS A 45 -35.36 -3.88 -15.04
C CYS A 45 -34.89 -5.19 -15.67
N PHE A 46 -33.59 -5.49 -15.58
CA PHE A 46 -33.03 -6.74 -16.09
C PHE A 46 -33.58 -7.97 -15.36
N SER A 47 -33.62 -7.95 -14.02
CA SER A 47 -34.18 -9.03 -13.21
C SER A 47 -35.65 -9.28 -13.54
N THR A 48 -36.43 -8.21 -13.72
CA THR A 48 -37.86 -8.32 -14.08
C THR A 48 -38.02 -8.93 -15.47
N PHE A 49 -37.21 -8.51 -16.44
CA PHE A 49 -37.22 -9.08 -17.79
C PHE A 49 -36.85 -10.57 -17.78
N CYS A 50 -35.83 -10.97 -17.03
CA CYS A 50 -35.46 -12.38 -16.87
C CYS A 50 -36.60 -13.20 -16.27
N TYR A 51 -37.26 -12.69 -15.20
CA TYR A 51 -38.39 -13.36 -14.58
C TYR A 51 -39.57 -13.53 -15.54
N LEU A 52 -39.95 -12.48 -16.26
CA LEU A 52 -41.04 -12.54 -17.23
C LEU A 52 -40.72 -13.50 -18.38
N THR A 53 -39.48 -13.51 -18.86
CA THR A 53 -39.03 -14.46 -19.87
C THR A 53 -39.14 -15.89 -19.37
N LEU A 54 -38.69 -16.16 -18.14
CA LEU A 54 -38.78 -17.49 -17.52
C LEU A 54 -40.23 -17.97 -17.38
N ILE A 55 -41.13 -17.08 -16.95
CA ILE A 55 -42.56 -17.37 -16.85
C ILE A 55 -43.15 -17.63 -18.23
N ALA A 56 -42.86 -16.79 -19.22
CA ALA A 56 -43.37 -16.95 -20.59
C ALA A 56 -42.88 -18.27 -21.22
N THR A 57 -41.61 -18.62 -21.02
CA THR A 57 -41.03 -19.90 -21.45
C THR A 57 -41.71 -21.07 -20.74
N ALA A 58 -41.96 -20.98 -19.43
CA ALA A 58 -42.66 -22.03 -18.68
C ALA A 58 -44.10 -22.24 -19.20
N VAL A 59 -44.83 -21.16 -19.47
CA VAL A 59 -46.19 -21.21 -20.06
C VAL A 59 -46.16 -21.81 -21.47
N HIS A 60 -45.14 -21.47 -22.27
CA HIS A 60 -45.03 -21.96 -23.64
C HIS A 60 -44.63 -23.44 -23.73
N ILE A 61 -43.74 -23.90 -22.84
CA ILE A 61 -43.32 -25.31 -22.78
C ILE A 61 -44.43 -26.20 -22.19
N CYS A 62 -45.28 -25.66 -21.32
CA CYS A 62 -46.33 -26.42 -20.63
C CYS A 62 -47.74 -25.86 -20.94
N PRO A 63 -48.24 -25.98 -22.18
CA PRO A 63 -49.52 -25.38 -22.59
C PRO A 63 -50.75 -25.99 -21.89
N ASP A 64 -50.66 -27.22 -21.39
CA ASP A 64 -51.77 -27.96 -20.76
C ASP A 64 -51.64 -28.06 -19.23
N TRP A 65 -50.91 -27.15 -18.59
CA TRP A 65 -50.69 -27.21 -17.15
C TRP A 65 -51.98 -26.93 -16.36
N THR A 66 -52.62 -27.97 -15.83
CA THR A 66 -53.69 -27.82 -14.85
C THR A 66 -53.12 -27.51 -13.47
N PHE A 67 -53.84 -26.70 -12.67
CA PHE A 67 -53.43 -26.40 -11.29
C PHE A 67 -53.16 -27.68 -10.47
N ASP A 68 -53.91 -28.75 -10.72
CA ASP A 68 -53.68 -30.05 -10.07
C ASP A 68 -52.32 -30.67 -10.43
N GLN A 69 -51.94 -30.67 -11.70
CA GLN A 69 -50.61 -31.12 -12.13
C GLN A 69 -49.48 -30.28 -11.49
N TYR A 70 -49.73 -28.99 -11.19
CA TYR A 70 -48.75 -28.13 -10.52
C TYR A 70 -48.41 -28.67 -9.13
N PHE A 71 -49.43 -28.98 -8.33
CA PHE A 71 -49.21 -29.54 -6.98
C PHE A 71 -48.59 -30.93 -7.05
N GLN A 72 -48.95 -31.75 -8.03
CA GLN A 72 -48.35 -33.07 -8.19
C GLN A 72 -46.84 -32.99 -8.51
N TYR A 73 -46.45 -32.14 -9.46
CA TYR A 73 -45.03 -31.94 -9.78
C TYR A 73 -44.28 -31.22 -8.66
N GLY A 74 -44.89 -30.23 -8.02
CA GLY A 74 -44.32 -29.55 -6.85
C GLY A 74 -44.10 -30.51 -5.69
N GLY A 75 -45.06 -31.40 -5.42
CA GLY A 75 -44.94 -32.45 -4.41
C GLY A 75 -43.85 -33.46 -4.72
N ARG A 76 -43.73 -33.91 -5.98
CA ARG A 76 -42.64 -34.80 -6.41
C ARG A 76 -41.28 -34.12 -6.30
N PHE A 77 -41.19 -32.85 -6.66
CA PHE A 77 -39.97 -32.06 -6.51
C PHE A 77 -39.59 -31.89 -5.04
N ALA A 78 -40.55 -31.57 -4.17
CA ALA A 78 -40.31 -31.47 -2.73
C ALA A 78 -39.86 -32.81 -2.14
N ALA A 79 -40.51 -33.92 -2.50
CA ALA A 79 -40.12 -35.27 -2.07
C ALA A 79 -38.70 -35.62 -2.54
N TRP A 80 -38.38 -35.36 -3.81
CA TRP A 80 -37.03 -35.52 -4.37
C TRP A 80 -36.01 -34.66 -3.61
N LEU A 81 -36.35 -33.41 -3.29
CA LEU A 81 -35.49 -32.51 -2.52
C LEU A 81 -35.20 -33.11 -1.14
N PHE A 82 -36.24 -33.51 -0.39
CA PHE A 82 -36.08 -34.12 0.93
C PHE A 82 -35.28 -35.43 0.89
N GLU A 83 -35.41 -36.23 -0.16
CA GLU A 83 -34.61 -37.44 -0.37
C GLU A 83 -33.11 -37.11 -0.57
N HIS A 84 -32.79 -35.97 -1.18
CA HIS A 84 -31.42 -35.56 -1.49
C HIS A 84 -30.78 -34.64 -0.45
N VAL A 85 -31.57 -34.02 0.44
CA VAL A 85 -31.06 -33.18 1.54
C VAL A 85 -29.97 -33.88 2.36
N PRO A 86 -30.11 -35.15 2.79
CA PRO A 86 -29.04 -35.84 3.51
C PRO A 86 -27.73 -35.94 2.72
N LYS A 87 -27.80 -36.21 1.41
CA LYS A 87 -26.63 -36.29 0.53
C LYS A 87 -25.95 -34.91 0.39
N ALA A 88 -26.75 -33.86 0.26
CA ALA A 88 -26.26 -32.49 0.22
C ALA A 88 -25.56 -32.09 1.53
N MET A 89 -26.14 -32.46 2.68
CA MET A 89 -25.53 -32.20 4.00
C MET A 89 -24.20 -32.94 4.17
N VAL A 90 -24.09 -34.18 3.70
CA VAL A 90 -22.83 -34.93 3.71
C VAL A 90 -21.78 -34.27 2.82
N SER A 91 -22.15 -33.86 1.60
CA SER A 91 -21.25 -33.15 0.69
C SER A 91 -20.75 -31.84 1.31
N LEU A 92 -21.65 -31.07 1.95
CA LEU A 92 -21.30 -29.83 2.63
C LEU A 92 -20.38 -30.07 3.84
N ALA A 93 -20.61 -31.13 4.61
CA ALA A 93 -19.74 -31.52 5.71
C ALA A 93 -18.33 -31.89 5.23
N ILE A 94 -18.21 -32.62 4.11
CA ILE A 94 -16.91 -32.95 3.50
C ILE A 94 -16.18 -31.66 3.08
N MET A 95 -16.88 -30.76 2.38
CA MET A 95 -16.32 -29.46 1.99
C MET A 95 -15.88 -28.63 3.20
N PHE A 96 -16.65 -28.68 4.30
CA PHE A 96 -16.31 -27.98 5.54
C PHE A 96 -15.06 -28.55 6.22
N VAL A 97 -14.88 -29.88 6.22
CA VAL A 97 -13.65 -30.51 6.71
C VAL A 97 -12.45 -30.10 5.87
N PHE A 98 -12.56 -30.12 4.53
CA PHE A 98 -11.49 -29.62 3.66
C PHE A 98 -11.18 -28.14 3.89
N TYR A 99 -12.20 -27.32 4.11
CA TYR A 99 -12.02 -25.92 4.45
C TYR A 99 -11.26 -25.73 5.77
N ILE A 100 -11.59 -26.50 6.82
CA ILE A 100 -10.84 -26.46 8.10
C ILE A 100 -9.38 -26.88 7.87
N LEU A 101 -9.14 -27.99 7.16
CA LEU A 101 -7.78 -28.46 6.87
C LEU A 101 -6.99 -27.41 6.09
N TYR A 102 -7.61 -26.78 5.09
CA TYR A 102 -7.00 -25.71 4.32
C TYR A 102 -6.67 -24.49 5.20
N ARG A 103 -7.58 -24.09 6.10
CA ARG A 103 -7.35 -22.99 7.04
C ARG A 103 -6.24 -23.29 8.04
N MET A 104 -6.12 -24.54 8.48
CA MET A 104 -5.09 -24.98 9.43
C MET A 104 -3.77 -25.39 8.77
N ARG A 105 -3.63 -25.31 7.45
CA ARG A 105 -2.43 -25.78 6.72
C ARG A 105 -1.13 -25.18 7.25
N ALA A 106 -1.13 -23.89 7.61
CA ALA A 106 0.05 -23.22 8.15
C ALA A 106 0.44 -23.75 9.53
N GLN A 107 -0.56 -24.04 10.38
CA GLN A 107 -0.33 -24.61 11.72
C GLN A 107 0.12 -26.07 11.63
N LEU A 108 -0.44 -26.84 10.70
CA LEU A 108 -0.02 -28.22 10.42
C LEU A 108 1.42 -28.27 9.89
N GLY A 109 1.80 -27.37 8.98
CA GLY A 109 3.18 -27.27 8.48
C GLY A 109 4.18 -26.96 9.60
N ALA A 110 3.83 -26.02 10.48
CA ALA A 110 4.64 -25.70 11.66
C ALA A 110 4.74 -26.88 12.64
N ALA A 111 3.62 -27.56 12.92
CA ALA A 111 3.61 -28.72 13.83
C ALA A 111 4.40 -29.92 13.28
N LEU A 112 4.50 -30.05 11.96
CA LEU A 112 5.28 -31.09 11.28
C LEU A 112 6.77 -30.75 11.16
N GLY A 113 7.21 -29.58 11.63
CA GLY A 113 8.61 -29.16 11.54
C GLY A 113 9.07 -28.91 10.09
N LEU A 114 8.13 -28.69 9.16
CA LEU A 114 8.42 -28.30 7.79
C LEU A 114 8.67 -26.79 7.76
N GLU A 115 9.75 -26.35 8.42
CA GLU A 115 10.14 -24.94 8.49
C GLU A 115 10.99 -24.50 7.28
N GLU A 116 11.31 -25.40 6.35
CA GLU A 116 12.04 -25.03 5.14
C GLU A 116 11.14 -24.25 4.16
N PRO A 117 11.44 -22.96 3.91
CA PRO A 117 10.60 -22.07 3.09
C PRO A 117 10.49 -22.51 1.62
N SER A 118 11.34 -23.42 1.16
CA SER A 118 11.36 -23.95 -0.21
C SER A 118 10.26 -24.98 -0.50
N ALA A 119 9.73 -25.67 0.53
CA ALA A 119 8.66 -26.67 0.32
C ALA A 119 7.27 -26.04 0.18
N CYS A 120 7.05 -24.84 0.74
CA CYS A 120 5.79 -24.12 0.63
C CYS A 120 5.56 -23.50 -0.76
N GLU A 121 6.62 -23.23 -1.51
CA GLU A 121 6.54 -22.57 -2.82
C GLU A 121 5.85 -23.48 -3.87
N TRP A 122 6.07 -24.79 -3.80
CA TRP A 122 5.43 -25.79 -4.67
C TRP A 122 3.91 -25.91 -4.44
N PHE A 123 3.44 -25.65 -3.21
CA PHE A 123 2.01 -25.69 -2.89
C PHE A 123 1.26 -24.44 -3.38
N THR A 124 1.93 -23.29 -3.48
CA THR A 124 1.38 -22.06 -4.09
C THR A 124 1.30 -22.14 -5.62
N VAL A 125 2.17 -22.91 -6.29
CA VAL A 125 2.16 -23.04 -7.75
C VAL A 125 1.01 -23.92 -8.26
N ILE A 126 0.56 -24.91 -7.48
CA ILE A 126 -0.53 -25.82 -7.87
C ILE A 126 -1.89 -25.36 -7.29
N GLY A 127 -1.88 -24.57 -6.22
CA GLY A 127 -3.09 -24.04 -5.59
C GLY A 127 -3.13 -22.52 -5.67
N GLY A 128 -3.53 -21.98 -6.83
CA GLY A 128 -4.05 -20.61 -6.89
C GLY A 128 -5.11 -20.41 -5.81
N ASP A 129 -5.19 -19.19 -5.26
CA ASP A 129 -6.06 -18.91 -4.11
C ASP A 129 -7.46 -19.46 -4.41
N PRO A 130 -8.00 -20.39 -3.60
CA PRO A 130 -9.32 -20.96 -3.83
C PRO A 130 -10.45 -19.92 -3.68
N LEU A 131 -10.10 -18.68 -3.35
CA LEU A 131 -11.02 -17.55 -3.36
C LEU A 131 -11.06 -16.82 -4.72
N GLU A 132 -10.15 -17.10 -5.65
CA GLU A 132 -10.18 -16.53 -7.00
C GLU A 132 -11.25 -17.17 -7.89
N TRP A 133 -11.64 -18.43 -7.63
CA TRP A 133 -12.74 -19.08 -8.36
C TRP A 133 -14.13 -18.79 -7.79
N LEU A 134 -14.21 -18.19 -6.59
CA LEU A 134 -15.48 -17.72 -6.07
C LEU A 134 -15.93 -16.47 -6.84
N PRO A 135 -17.22 -16.37 -7.24
CA PRO A 135 -17.75 -15.16 -7.83
C PRO A 135 -17.40 -13.95 -6.96
N ARG A 136 -16.84 -12.89 -7.55
CA ARG A 136 -16.33 -11.69 -6.85
C ARG A 136 -17.36 -11.06 -5.88
N GLU A 137 -18.63 -11.32 -6.09
CA GLU A 137 -19.73 -10.87 -5.24
C GLU A 137 -19.77 -11.59 -3.87
N LEU A 138 -19.44 -12.89 -3.84
CA LEU A 138 -19.36 -13.69 -2.60
C LEU A 138 -18.09 -13.40 -1.81
N SER A 139 -16.98 -13.10 -2.48
CA SER A 139 -15.74 -12.69 -1.80
C SER A 139 -15.91 -11.34 -1.10
N GLY A 140 -16.66 -10.41 -1.70
CA GLY A 140 -17.04 -9.15 -1.04
C GLY A 140 -17.90 -9.34 0.21
N LEU A 141 -18.86 -10.28 0.16
CA LEU A 141 -19.71 -10.61 1.31
C LEU A 141 -18.92 -11.24 2.46
N LEU A 142 -18.02 -12.19 2.16
CA LEU A 142 -17.17 -12.82 3.19
C LEU A 142 -16.13 -11.84 3.77
N GLN A 143 -15.54 -10.97 2.94
CA GLN A 143 -14.64 -9.90 3.41
C GLN A 143 -15.36 -8.85 4.26
N SER A 144 -16.68 -8.66 4.07
CA SER A 144 -17.49 -7.76 4.91
C SER A 144 -17.77 -8.31 6.31
N ILE A 145 -17.78 -9.64 6.47
CA ILE A 145 -18.00 -10.32 7.77
C ILE A 145 -16.70 -10.35 8.59
N GLU A 146 -15.54 -10.34 7.95
CA GLU A 146 -14.23 -10.51 8.62
C GLU A 146 -13.52 -9.18 8.98
N ARG A 147 -14.17 -8.03 8.79
CA ARG A 147 -13.68 -6.75 9.33
C ARG A 147 -14.46 -6.37 10.59
N PRO A 148 -14.01 -6.76 11.80
CA PRO A 148 -14.44 -6.04 12.99
C PRO A 148 -14.02 -4.59 12.81
N SER A 149 -15.02 -3.69 12.82
CA SER A 149 -14.84 -2.25 12.72
C SER A 149 -13.94 -1.74 13.84
N HIS A 150 -12.64 -1.62 13.56
CA HIS A 150 -11.65 -1.14 14.51
C HIS A 150 -11.72 0.39 14.73
N ASP A 151 -12.67 1.07 14.06
CA ASP A 151 -12.88 2.52 14.17
C ASP A 151 -13.68 2.95 15.41
N ALA A 152 -14.20 2.02 16.21
CA ALA A 152 -14.95 2.34 17.43
C ALA A 152 -14.09 2.53 18.70
N VAL A 153 -12.76 2.37 18.64
CA VAL A 153 -11.85 2.51 19.81
C VAL A 153 -11.00 3.78 19.73
N ARG A 154 -11.60 4.88 19.26
CA ARG A 154 -10.88 6.15 19.09
C ARG A 154 -11.64 7.35 19.62
N GLN A 155 -12.12 7.26 20.85
CA GLN A 155 -12.46 8.39 21.71
C GLN A 155 -12.40 7.88 23.16
N ASP A 156 -11.22 7.98 23.77
CA ASP A 156 -11.01 8.13 25.22
C ASP A 156 -9.50 8.09 25.49
N LEU A 157 -8.83 9.19 25.14
CA LEU A 157 -7.52 9.53 25.69
C LEU A 157 -7.69 10.73 26.62
N GLY A 158 -8.34 10.47 27.75
CA GLY A 158 -8.48 11.38 28.89
C GLY A 158 -7.72 10.83 30.09
N SER A 159 -6.58 11.45 30.38
CA SER A 159 -5.95 11.63 31.70
C SER A 159 -6.10 10.53 32.79
N GLY A 160 -4.96 9.92 33.12
CA GLY A 160 -4.59 9.67 34.52
C GLY A 160 -5.22 8.46 35.20
N THR A 161 -4.68 7.28 34.97
CA THR A 161 -4.76 6.20 35.95
C THR A 161 -3.54 5.29 35.81
N GLU A 162 -2.83 5.09 36.92
CA GLU A 162 -1.68 4.20 37.06
C GLU A 162 -1.98 2.83 36.44
N ARG A 163 -1.28 2.51 35.35
CA ARG A 163 -1.34 1.18 34.73
C ARG A 163 -0.32 0.28 35.41
N THR A 164 -0.84 -0.75 36.07
CA THR A 164 -0.14 -2.00 36.35
C THR A 164 0.53 -2.49 35.06
N GLN A 165 1.86 -2.38 35.00
CA GLN A 165 2.66 -2.84 33.87
C GLN A 165 2.69 -4.37 33.90
N LEU A 166 1.77 -5.01 33.17
CA LEU A 166 2.00 -6.37 32.72
C LEU A 166 3.30 -6.38 31.90
N PRO A 167 4.21 -7.35 32.10
CA PRO A 167 5.43 -7.44 31.31
C PRO A 167 5.03 -7.60 29.85
N SER A 168 5.06 -6.50 29.10
CA SER A 168 4.90 -6.53 27.67
C SER A 168 6.09 -7.33 27.17
N ILE A 169 5.84 -8.57 26.74
CA ILE A 169 6.81 -9.32 25.94
C ILE A 169 7.06 -8.41 24.74
N VAL A 170 8.19 -7.71 24.77
CA VAL A 170 8.58 -6.76 23.73
C VAL A 170 8.83 -7.61 22.50
N LYS A 171 7.81 -7.74 21.67
CA LYS A 171 7.91 -8.44 20.39
C LYS A 171 9.02 -7.74 19.59
N SER A 172 9.91 -8.53 19.00
CA SER A 172 10.96 -8.01 18.13
C SER A 172 10.33 -7.16 17.03
N ASN A 173 10.76 -5.89 16.95
CA ASN A 173 10.32 -4.98 15.89
C ASN A 173 11.21 -5.23 14.68
N ASP A 174 10.77 -6.15 13.82
CA ASP A 174 11.43 -6.41 12.55
C ASP A 174 10.79 -5.51 11.51
N LEU A 175 11.58 -4.71 10.79
CA LEU A 175 11.08 -3.72 9.82
C LEU A 175 11.72 -3.89 8.46
N PHE A 176 10.99 -3.54 7.42
CA PHE A 176 11.52 -3.37 6.07
C PHE A 176 10.86 -2.16 5.40
N CYS A 177 11.53 -1.61 4.39
CA CYS A 177 11.00 -0.54 3.55
C CYS A 177 10.56 -1.13 2.21
N GLU A 178 9.38 -0.73 1.75
CA GLU A 178 8.84 -1.06 0.43
C GLU A 178 8.69 0.23 -0.38
N ILE A 179 9.25 0.25 -1.58
CA ILE A 179 9.27 1.41 -2.47
C ILE A 179 8.51 1.08 -3.75
N ARG A 180 7.64 2.00 -4.16
CA ARG A 180 6.84 1.92 -5.38
C ARG A 180 7.00 3.20 -6.18
N PHE A 181 7.26 3.09 -7.48
CA PHE A 181 7.34 4.26 -8.36
C PHE A 181 6.73 3.96 -9.73
N GLY A 182 5.58 4.57 -10.03
CA GLY A 182 4.91 4.40 -11.33
C GLY A 182 4.62 2.93 -11.64
N SER A 183 5.09 2.46 -12.80
CA SER A 183 4.95 1.08 -13.30
C SER A 183 6.13 0.16 -12.95
N ASN A 184 7.08 0.61 -12.14
CA ASN A 184 8.19 -0.25 -11.70
C ASN A 184 7.71 -1.41 -10.84
N GLU A 185 8.50 -2.47 -10.82
CA GLU A 185 8.32 -3.54 -9.84
C GLU A 185 8.47 -2.99 -8.41
N ILE A 186 7.71 -3.58 -7.48
CA ILE A 186 7.75 -3.19 -6.07
C ILE A 186 9.10 -3.62 -5.50
N MET A 187 9.91 -2.64 -5.10
CA MET A 187 11.20 -2.90 -4.49
C MET A 187 11.09 -2.97 -2.98
N ARG A 188 11.89 -3.85 -2.36
CA ARG A 188 11.92 -4.00 -0.91
C ARG A 188 13.37 -4.02 -0.42
N THR A 189 13.61 -3.39 0.72
CA THR A 189 14.88 -3.59 1.43
C THR A 189 14.87 -4.94 2.13
N ARG A 190 16.06 -5.42 2.53
CA ARG A 190 16.16 -6.51 3.51
C ARG A 190 15.38 -6.17 4.78
N THR A 191 14.92 -7.21 5.48
CA THR A 191 14.33 -7.07 6.81
C THR A 191 15.44 -6.79 7.82
N TYR A 192 15.26 -5.73 8.60
CA TYR A 192 16.12 -5.39 9.71
C TYR A 192 15.48 -5.94 10.98
N ASN A 193 16.18 -6.82 11.68
CA ASN A 193 15.64 -7.51 12.84
C ASN A 193 15.97 -6.77 14.14
N ASN A 194 15.11 -6.89 15.15
CA ASN A 194 15.37 -6.39 16.51
C ASN A 194 15.75 -4.90 16.59
N ILE A 195 15.10 -4.07 15.78
CA ILE A 195 15.47 -2.67 15.60
C ILE A 195 15.25 -1.80 16.87
N GLY A 196 14.39 -2.26 17.78
CA GLY A 196 14.05 -1.53 19.00
C GLY A 196 13.09 -0.36 18.71
N SER A 197 13.23 0.72 19.48
CA SER A 197 12.34 1.91 19.42
C SER A 197 12.89 3.07 18.60
N ARG A 198 14.17 3.04 18.22
CA ARG A 198 14.84 4.07 17.43
C ARG A 198 15.82 3.41 16.48
N CYS A 199 15.80 3.79 15.21
CA CYS A 199 16.71 3.26 14.22
C CYS A 199 17.02 4.22 13.11
N SER A 200 18.20 4.02 12.53
CA SER A 200 18.63 4.68 11.29
C SER A 200 18.90 3.59 10.27
N LEU A 201 18.08 3.54 9.23
CA LEU A 201 18.24 2.60 8.12
C LEU A 201 18.89 3.34 6.95
N ARG A 202 19.93 2.74 6.37
CA ARG A 202 20.64 3.29 5.21
C ARG A 202 20.62 2.24 4.11
N SER A 203 20.03 2.59 2.97
CA SER A 203 19.87 1.69 1.84
C SER A 203 19.95 2.50 0.55
N ALA A 204 20.53 1.90 -0.48
CA ALA A 204 20.55 2.42 -1.84
C ALA A 204 19.75 1.47 -2.73
N LEU A 205 18.93 2.04 -3.61
CA LEU A 205 18.04 1.32 -4.51
C LEU A 205 18.02 2.03 -5.87
N GLN A 206 17.90 1.25 -6.94
CA GLN A 206 17.85 1.75 -8.31
C GLN A 206 16.41 1.72 -8.83
N LEU A 207 15.91 2.84 -9.32
CA LEU A 207 14.58 2.98 -9.90
C LEU A 207 14.69 3.47 -11.34
N ASN A 208 13.88 2.90 -12.24
CA ASN A 208 13.75 3.43 -13.59
C ASN A 208 12.70 4.55 -13.59
N VAL A 209 13.10 5.75 -14.05
CA VAL A 209 12.20 6.90 -14.11
C VAL A 209 11.73 7.11 -15.53
N ASP A 210 10.45 6.81 -15.80
CA ASP A 210 9.82 7.14 -17.08
C ASP A 210 9.17 8.53 -17.03
N THR A 211 9.79 9.49 -17.70
CA THR A 211 9.30 10.88 -17.79
C THR A 211 8.08 11.03 -18.70
N SER A 212 7.78 10.04 -19.53
CA SER A 212 6.61 10.08 -20.43
C SER A 212 5.29 9.84 -19.69
N HIS A 213 5.32 9.06 -18.61
CA HIS A 213 4.14 8.72 -17.82
C HIS A 213 3.82 9.81 -16.79
N LYS A 214 2.94 10.74 -17.19
CA LYS A 214 2.37 11.76 -16.30
C LYS A 214 1.51 11.09 -15.22
N GLY A 215 1.76 11.46 -13.96
CA GLY A 215 0.95 10.99 -12.82
C GLY A 215 1.58 9.86 -12.01
N SER A 216 2.83 9.48 -12.33
CA SER A 216 3.61 8.59 -11.47
C SER A 216 3.86 9.26 -10.11
N SER A 217 3.90 8.47 -9.04
CA SER A 217 4.28 8.95 -7.70
C SER A 217 5.21 7.94 -7.04
N LEU A 218 6.15 8.46 -6.26
CA LEU A 218 7.06 7.68 -5.42
C LEU A 218 6.41 7.49 -4.07
N VAL A 219 6.11 6.23 -3.73
CA VAL A 219 5.55 5.86 -2.44
C VAL A 219 6.57 5.01 -1.70
N ILE A 220 7.00 5.48 -0.53
CA ILE A 220 7.89 4.76 0.37
C ILE A 220 7.09 4.35 1.60
N LEU A 221 7.03 3.06 1.87
CA LEU A 221 6.29 2.45 2.96
C LEU A 221 7.27 1.81 3.94
N VAL A 222 7.17 2.12 5.22
CA VAL A 222 7.83 1.34 6.28
C VAL A 222 6.83 0.35 6.81
N LYS A 223 7.16 -0.94 6.75
CA LYS A 223 6.28 -2.03 7.19
C LYS A 223 6.94 -2.86 8.28
N SER A 224 6.11 -3.39 9.16
CA SER A 224 6.57 -4.37 10.15
C SER A 224 6.50 -5.78 9.58
N HIS A 225 7.55 -6.57 9.80
CA HIS A 225 7.65 -7.96 9.42
C HIS A 225 7.10 -8.87 10.54
N THR A 226 5.84 -8.67 10.93
CA THR A 226 5.21 -9.46 11.99
C THR A 226 4.08 -10.34 11.44
N GLY A 227 4.42 -11.57 11.04
CA GLY A 227 3.43 -12.58 10.62
C GLY A 227 3.01 -12.47 9.15
N ALA A 228 1.84 -13.02 8.83
CA ALA A 228 1.37 -13.19 7.45
C ALA A 228 0.97 -11.88 6.74
N MET A 229 0.61 -10.84 7.50
CA MET A 229 0.37 -9.51 6.96
C MET A 229 1.40 -8.55 7.54
N SER A 230 2.05 -7.77 6.67
CA SER A 230 3.02 -6.76 7.08
C SER A 230 2.31 -5.40 7.23
N PRO A 231 1.92 -4.99 8.45
CA PRO A 231 1.22 -3.73 8.63
C PRO A 231 2.12 -2.55 8.25
N GLU A 232 1.52 -1.56 7.59
CA GLU A 232 2.15 -0.27 7.29
C GLU A 232 2.28 0.54 8.57
N LEU A 233 3.51 0.92 8.93
CA LEU A 233 3.80 1.76 10.09
C LEU A 233 3.78 3.24 9.72
N CYS A 234 4.41 3.59 8.60
CA CYS A 234 4.38 4.94 8.05
C CYS A 234 4.61 4.95 6.53
N ARG A 235 4.24 6.07 5.91
CA ARG A 235 4.31 6.31 4.47
C ARG A 235 4.79 7.70 4.15
N LEU A 236 5.57 7.80 3.08
CA LEU A 236 5.86 9.03 2.35
C LEU A 236 5.34 8.86 0.92
N SER A 237 4.72 9.89 0.37
CA SER A 237 4.28 9.93 -1.02
C SER A 237 4.78 11.22 -1.64
N LEU A 238 5.58 11.11 -2.70
CA LEU A 238 6.08 12.23 -3.49
C LEU A 238 5.51 12.13 -4.91
N SER A 239 4.99 13.22 -5.42
CA SER A 239 4.60 13.36 -6.83
C SER A 239 5.84 13.29 -7.73
N GLN A 240 5.66 12.90 -8.99
CA GLN A 240 6.74 12.91 -9.98
C GLN A 240 7.44 14.27 -10.09
N ARG A 241 6.72 15.37 -9.90
CA ARG A 241 7.31 16.72 -9.89
C ARG A 241 8.27 16.91 -8.72
N GLU A 242 7.86 16.53 -7.51
CA GLU A 242 8.72 16.59 -6.33
C GLU A 242 9.94 15.68 -6.47
N VAL A 243 9.79 14.52 -7.13
CA VAL A 243 10.93 13.63 -7.44
C VAL A 243 11.93 14.30 -8.38
N ILE A 244 11.46 14.97 -9.43
CA ILE A 244 12.32 15.72 -10.36
C ILE A 244 12.97 16.92 -9.66
N ASP A 245 12.21 17.65 -8.84
CA ASP A 245 12.72 18.79 -8.08
C ASP A 245 13.80 18.32 -7.09
N LEU A 246 13.59 17.20 -6.39
CA LEU A 246 14.55 16.56 -5.48
C LEU A 246 15.84 16.15 -6.21
N GLU A 247 15.72 15.55 -7.40
CA GLU A 247 16.87 15.21 -8.24
C GLU A 247 17.67 16.48 -8.61
N SER A 248 16.98 17.55 -9.03
CA SER A 248 17.63 18.81 -9.40
C SER A 248 18.32 19.50 -8.22
N ASN A 249 17.73 19.46 -7.02
CA ASN A 249 18.33 20.00 -5.79
C ASN A 249 19.59 19.23 -5.40
N CYS A 250 19.54 17.90 -5.52
CA CYS A 250 20.68 17.02 -5.23
C CYS A 250 21.82 17.24 -6.23
N LEU A 251 21.52 17.51 -7.50
CA LEU A 251 22.51 17.81 -8.53
C LEU A 251 23.15 19.20 -8.35
N ALA A 252 22.37 20.22 -8.02
CA ALA A 252 22.88 21.58 -7.81
C ALA A 252 23.95 21.65 -6.69
N TYR A 253 23.81 20.79 -5.67
CA TYR A 253 24.80 20.67 -4.59
C TYR A 253 26.15 20.08 -5.06
N CYS A 254 26.14 19.31 -6.15
CA CYS A 254 27.35 18.69 -6.70
C CYS A 254 28.21 19.70 -7.49
N ASP A 255 27.62 20.75 -8.05
CA ASP A 255 28.35 21.69 -8.92
C ASP A 255 29.27 22.66 -8.17
N THR A 256 29.04 22.90 -6.87
CA THR A 256 29.82 23.88 -6.10
C THR A 256 31.14 23.35 -5.54
N THR A 257 31.39 22.04 -5.61
CA THR A 257 32.55 21.36 -5.04
C THR A 257 33.10 20.37 -6.06
N GLU A 258 34.26 20.66 -6.65
CA GLU A 258 34.99 19.84 -7.64
C GLU A 258 34.25 18.59 -8.15
N PRO A 259 33.53 18.67 -9.29
CA PRO A 259 32.66 17.59 -9.78
C PRO A 259 33.36 16.23 -9.99
N ALA A 260 34.68 16.21 -10.13
CA ALA A 260 35.50 14.99 -10.25
C ALA A 260 35.57 14.15 -8.97
N LEU A 261 35.46 14.78 -7.79
CA LEU A 261 35.45 14.08 -6.49
C LEU A 261 34.08 13.45 -6.19
N TYR A 262 33.00 13.97 -6.78
CA TYR A 262 31.64 13.49 -6.56
C TYR A 262 31.29 12.27 -7.39
N ALA A 263 31.62 12.27 -8.69
CA ALA A 263 31.32 11.15 -9.57
C ALA A 263 32.07 9.86 -9.14
N SER A 264 33.27 10.00 -8.57
CA SER A 264 34.09 8.87 -8.09
C SER A 264 33.63 8.29 -6.74
N GLN A 265 32.89 9.04 -5.94
CA GLN A 265 32.35 8.55 -4.66
C GLN A 265 31.06 7.73 -4.81
N ILE A 266 30.39 7.81 -5.97
CA ILE A 266 29.11 7.14 -6.20
C ILE A 266 29.30 5.72 -6.76
N THR A 267 30.42 5.44 -7.42
CA THR A 267 30.62 4.22 -8.26
C THR A 267 31.70 3.25 -7.80
N GLY A 268 32.12 3.29 -6.52
CA GLY A 268 32.56 2.05 -5.87
C GLY A 268 34.06 1.70 -5.85
N THR A 269 34.97 2.65 -5.68
CA THR A 269 36.36 2.30 -5.28
C THR A 269 36.99 3.22 -4.24
N ALA A 270 36.59 4.49 -4.15
CA ALA A 270 36.99 5.40 -3.09
C ALA A 270 35.77 5.70 -2.20
N GLY A 271 35.67 4.98 -1.07
CA GLY A 271 34.52 4.91 -0.17
C GLY A 271 33.58 6.13 -0.17
N PHE A 272 32.32 5.89 -0.55
CA PHE A 272 31.23 6.84 -0.37
C PHE A 272 31.17 7.29 1.09
N LYS A 273 31.38 8.58 1.36
CA LYS A 273 31.22 9.13 2.70
C LYS A 273 29.81 9.66 2.86
N TRP A 274 29.00 8.95 3.64
CA TRP A 274 27.67 9.39 4.02
C TRP A 274 27.76 10.73 4.78
N ALA A 275 27.24 11.81 4.18
CA ALA A 275 27.12 13.10 4.83
C ALA A 275 25.67 13.58 4.73
N ASP A 276 25.10 13.96 5.88
CA ASP A 276 23.69 14.32 6.00
C ASP A 276 23.31 15.55 5.18
N SER A 277 24.29 16.39 4.81
CA SER A 277 24.11 17.54 3.93
C SER A 277 23.68 17.20 2.51
N PHE A 278 23.84 15.94 2.08
CA PHE A 278 23.45 15.49 0.73
C PHE A 278 22.07 14.90 0.64
N PHE A 279 21.32 14.92 1.75
CA PHE A 279 20.00 14.34 1.80
C PHE A 279 18.99 15.39 2.19
N GLU A 280 17.84 15.36 1.53
CA GLU A 280 16.70 16.19 1.87
C GLU A 280 15.81 15.44 2.88
N GLU A 281 15.44 16.12 3.96
CA GLU A 281 14.63 15.53 5.04
C GLU A 281 13.14 15.64 4.71
N TYR A 282 12.45 14.50 4.74
CA TYR A 282 11.01 14.41 4.58
C TYR A 282 10.36 13.80 5.83
N HIS A 283 9.20 14.33 6.19
CA HIS A 283 8.37 13.79 7.27
C HIS A 283 7.44 12.70 6.75
N MET A 284 7.43 11.55 7.43
CA MET A 284 6.53 10.44 7.11
C MET A 284 5.26 10.51 7.95
N ILE A 285 4.14 10.04 7.39
CA ILE A 285 2.83 9.96 8.05
C ILE A 285 2.61 8.54 8.54
N PRO A 286 2.19 8.29 9.80
CA PRO A 286 1.83 9.26 10.82
C PRO A 286 3.03 9.85 11.59
N ARG A 287 4.16 9.13 11.65
CA ARG A 287 5.39 9.57 12.33
C ARG A 287 6.62 8.97 11.64
N GLY A 288 7.72 9.70 11.65
CA GLY A 288 9.00 9.26 11.11
C GLY A 288 9.68 10.34 10.29
N ARG A 289 10.95 10.13 10.01
CA ARG A 289 11.76 10.99 9.15
C ARG A 289 12.56 10.13 8.20
N ILE A 290 12.65 10.57 6.96
CA ILE A 290 13.46 9.92 5.95
C ILE A 290 14.32 10.97 5.25
N TRP A 291 15.58 10.62 5.04
CA TRP A 291 16.55 11.45 4.35
C TRP A 291 16.75 10.84 2.97
N LEU A 292 16.33 11.56 1.94
CA LEU A 292 16.35 11.07 0.56
C LEU A 292 17.37 11.82 -0.27
N ARG A 293 18.04 11.07 -1.15
CA ARG A 293 18.91 11.59 -2.20
C ARG A 293 18.61 10.82 -3.47
N LEU A 294 18.46 11.53 -4.58
CA LEU A 294 18.37 10.94 -5.91
C LEU A 294 19.64 11.27 -6.69
N SER A 295 20.10 10.30 -7.47
CA SER A 295 21.23 10.47 -8.37
C SER A 295 20.90 9.78 -9.68
N PRO A 296 21.13 10.43 -10.84
CA PRO A 296 21.00 9.75 -12.11
C PRO A 296 22.07 8.67 -12.20
N ILE A 297 21.67 7.52 -12.76
CA ILE A 297 22.60 6.44 -13.06
C ILE A 297 23.20 6.77 -14.42
N GLN A 298 24.48 7.13 -14.41
CA GLN A 298 25.21 7.32 -15.65
C GLN A 298 25.52 5.93 -16.19
N ASP A 299 24.83 5.53 -17.25
CA ASP A 299 25.25 4.40 -18.08
C ASP A 299 26.60 4.79 -18.67
N ALA A 300 27.66 4.46 -17.95
CA ALA A 300 29.00 4.57 -18.47
C ALA A 300 29.00 3.72 -19.75
N GLY A 301 29.20 4.36 -20.91
CA GLY A 301 29.34 3.71 -22.22
C GLY A 301 30.61 2.85 -22.31
N VAL A 302 30.81 2.00 -21.31
CA VAL A 302 31.99 1.19 -21.03
C VAL A 302 31.51 -0.25 -20.98
N LYS A 303 32.04 -1.04 -21.91
CA LYS A 303 31.79 -2.47 -22.02
C LYS A 303 31.97 -3.16 -20.65
N GLY A 304 30.92 -3.80 -20.16
CA GLY A 304 30.95 -4.85 -19.15
C GLY A 304 31.50 -4.43 -17.79
N TYR A 305 30.68 -3.79 -16.96
CA TYR A 305 30.76 -3.99 -15.52
C TYR A 305 29.60 -4.88 -15.13
N ASP A 306 29.88 -6.18 -14.99
CA ASP A 306 28.99 -7.09 -14.28
C ASP A 306 28.92 -6.61 -12.82
N PHE A 307 27.72 -6.22 -12.39
CA PHE A 307 27.40 -5.89 -11.00
C PHE A 307 27.13 -7.15 -10.15
N ASP A 308 27.54 -8.31 -10.65
CA ASP A 308 27.49 -9.56 -9.91
C ASP A 308 28.51 -9.46 -8.76
N ASP A 309 27.99 -9.51 -7.53
CA ASP A 309 28.73 -9.69 -6.28
C ASP A 309 29.36 -8.47 -5.58
N ALA A 310 28.84 -7.25 -5.79
CA ALA A 310 29.04 -6.19 -4.78
C ALA A 310 28.13 -6.44 -3.57
N GLU A 311 28.45 -7.48 -2.78
CA GLU A 311 27.99 -7.61 -1.41
C GLU A 311 28.46 -6.36 -0.66
N LEU A 312 27.55 -5.39 -0.52
CA LEU A 312 27.74 -4.23 0.33
C LEU A 312 27.95 -4.76 1.73
N THR A 313 29.21 -4.92 2.10
CA THR A 313 29.66 -5.16 3.46
C THR A 313 29.13 -4.00 4.28
N VAL A 314 27.97 -4.21 4.88
CA VAL A 314 27.49 -3.38 5.96
C VAL A 314 28.54 -3.56 7.03
N ASP A 315 29.34 -2.52 7.24
CA ASP A 315 30.27 -2.46 8.35
C ASP A 315 29.41 -2.53 9.62
N GLU A 316 29.21 -3.77 10.11
CA GLU A 316 28.35 -4.12 11.25
C GLU A 316 28.95 -3.61 12.58
N LYS A 317 30.11 -2.95 12.50
CA LYS A 317 30.81 -2.31 13.61
C LYS A 317 30.46 -0.83 13.75
N LEU A 318 29.17 -0.53 13.92
CA LEU A 318 28.76 0.73 14.53
C LEU A 318 27.43 0.58 15.31
N VAL A 319 27.32 -0.53 16.03
CA VAL A 319 26.45 -0.63 17.22
C VAL A 319 27.35 -0.61 18.45
N SER A 320 27.92 0.55 18.77
CA SER A 320 28.43 0.82 20.10
C SER A 320 28.29 2.30 20.43
N ALA A 321 27.55 2.56 21.52
CA ALA A 321 27.52 3.80 22.29
C ALA A 321 26.88 5.03 21.62
N ALA A 322 25.55 5.11 21.75
CA ALA A 322 24.89 6.34 22.17
C ALA A 322 23.57 5.98 22.88
N CYS A 323 23.61 5.91 24.21
CA CYS A 323 22.44 6.20 25.05
C CYS A 323 22.23 7.72 25.08
#